data_AF-A0A0P4VJN1-F1
#
_entry.id   AF-A0A0P4VJN1-F1
#
_cell.length_a   1.000
_cell.length_b   1.000
_cell.length_c   1.000
_cell.angle_alpha   90.00
_cell.angle_beta   90.00
_cell.angle_gamma   90.00
#
_symmetry.space_group_name_H-M   'P 1'
#
loop_
_entity.id
_entity.type
_entity.pdbx_description
1 polymer ?
#
loop_
_entity_poly.entity_id
_entity_poly.type
_entity_poly.pdbx_seq_one_letter_code
_entity_poly.pdbx_strand_id
1 'polypeptide(L)'
;HMVVYEWLSAHNLHTCLVTLGRPSVEKFLCRPGAESPASLDLLWQYHQRAGQHAHAAQILYKLATTPRDSVKLHQRISYLGKAVMCMRSNGVGCAPHLGVFLHELEDLVQVARVQKKVLDKISAIPNERAEEMCRKLNSNLISLTELYEDFAEPLRLSECILVILDCAGHDDKILISSVWDNILAEELAQSSHKSNEDQMAVIISKVRDLGRQFTINSPCFPVAYLVMQLEVLSCELEVVKSHVHKLMVDLGVSVLTLLDIYDQMFTANNRCWMAKGNELHLIQVVANFADSFTENKDLVPVIERRAVATQMQDLITNCLSTLYSKPNCA
;
A
#
# COMPACT_ATOMS: atom_id res chain seq x y z
N HIS A 1 -5.82 47.72 -18.27
CA HIS A 1 -5.32 46.37 -17.90
C HIS A 1 -6.37 45.29 -18.12
N MET A 2 -7.60 45.44 -17.61
CA MET A 2 -8.67 44.44 -17.73
C MET A 2 -8.92 43.96 -19.18
N VAL A 3 -9.12 44.87 -20.12
CA VAL A 3 -9.34 44.57 -21.56
C VAL A 3 -8.17 43.81 -22.18
N VAL A 4 -6.93 44.12 -21.76
CA VAL A 4 -5.72 43.44 -22.26
C VAL A 4 -5.66 42.01 -21.73
N TYR A 5 -6.01 41.79 -20.45
CA TYR A 5 -6.03 40.46 -19.85
C TYR A 5 -7.14 39.59 -20.43
N GLU A 6 -8.33 40.15 -20.68
CA GLU A 6 -9.41 39.49 -21.43
C GLU A 6 -8.97 39.10 -22.85
N TRP A 7 -8.31 40.00 -23.57
CA TRP A 7 -7.78 39.71 -24.90
C TRP A 7 -6.71 38.60 -24.87
N LEU A 8 -5.76 38.66 -23.94
CA LEU A 8 -4.73 37.63 -23.77
C LEU A 8 -5.33 36.26 -23.43
N SER A 9 -6.36 36.24 -22.56
CA SER A 9 -7.07 35.01 -22.20
C SER A 9 -7.85 34.44 -23.39
N ALA A 10 -8.50 35.28 -24.20
CA ALA A 10 -9.25 34.85 -25.38
C ALA A 10 -8.35 34.25 -26.48
N HIS A 11 -7.07 34.64 -26.54
CA HIS A 11 -6.09 34.15 -27.52
C HIS A 11 -5.17 33.04 -26.95
N ASN A 12 -5.49 32.45 -25.80
CA ASN A 12 -4.69 31.43 -25.11
C ASN A 12 -3.24 31.86 -24.81
N LEU A 13 -2.98 33.17 -24.68
CA LEU A 13 -1.66 33.73 -24.38
C LEU A 13 -1.37 33.73 -22.87
N HIS A 14 -1.59 32.58 -22.24
CA HIS A 14 -1.49 32.36 -20.80
C HIS A 14 -0.08 32.63 -20.26
N THR A 15 0.96 32.20 -20.97
CA THR A 15 2.36 32.45 -20.61
C THR A 15 2.67 33.94 -20.56
N CYS A 16 2.13 34.74 -21.50
CA CYS A 16 2.31 36.19 -21.52
C CYS A 16 1.58 36.86 -20.36
N LEU A 17 0.37 36.39 -20.02
CA LEU A 17 -0.38 36.91 -18.87
C LEU A 17 0.35 36.67 -17.55
N VAL A 18 0.94 35.48 -17.37
CA VAL A 18 1.72 35.11 -16.18
C VAL A 18 3.06 35.86 -16.13
N THR A 19 3.71 36.10 -17.29
CA THR A 19 5.03 36.76 -17.35
C THR A 19 4.96 38.28 -17.22
N LEU A 20 3.97 38.90 -17.88
CA LEU A 20 3.81 40.36 -17.95
C LEU A 20 2.80 40.86 -16.90
N GLY A 21 2.25 39.95 -16.10
CA GLY A 21 1.21 40.24 -15.14
C GLY A 21 1.67 41.21 -14.07
N ARG A 22 0.98 42.34 -13.95
CA ARG A 22 1.11 43.26 -12.81
C ARG A 22 0.20 42.79 -11.66
N PRO A 23 0.33 43.32 -10.43
CA PRO A 23 -0.57 42.98 -9.31
C PRO A 23 -2.07 43.12 -9.62
N SER A 24 -2.44 43.89 -10.65
CA SER A 24 -3.81 43.96 -11.17
C SER A 24 -4.31 42.67 -11.84
N VAL A 25 -3.45 41.71 -12.17
CA VAL A 25 -3.82 40.38 -12.70
C VAL A 25 -4.51 39.55 -11.63
N GLU A 26 -4.07 39.62 -10.38
CA GLU A 26 -4.72 38.91 -9.27
C GLU A 26 -6.17 39.37 -9.12
N LYS A 27 -6.40 40.70 -9.11
CA LYS A 27 -7.76 41.28 -9.10
C LYS A 27 -8.59 40.93 -10.32
N PHE A 28 -7.96 40.61 -11.45
CA PHE A 28 -8.62 40.17 -12.67
C PHE A 28 -9.06 38.70 -12.57
N LEU A 29 -8.18 37.83 -12.07
CA LEU A 29 -8.42 36.39 -11.97
C LEU A 29 -9.36 36.03 -10.81
N CYS A 30 -9.38 36.83 -9.73
CA CYS A 30 -10.26 36.63 -8.56
C CYS A 30 -11.64 37.32 -8.70
N ARG A 31 -12.07 37.72 -9.90
CA ARG A 31 -13.38 38.36 -10.07
C ARG A 31 -14.52 37.38 -9.80
N PRO A 32 -15.65 37.83 -9.21
CA PRO A 32 -16.85 37.02 -9.06
C PRO A 32 -17.31 36.48 -10.42
N GLY A 33 -17.57 35.17 -10.51
CA GLY A 33 -17.96 34.50 -11.76
C GLY A 33 -16.80 34.08 -12.66
N ALA A 34 -15.56 34.46 -12.34
CA ALA A 34 -14.36 34.06 -13.06
C ALA A 34 -13.60 32.88 -12.41
N GLU A 35 -14.07 32.33 -11.29
CA GLU A 35 -13.47 31.16 -10.59
C GLU A 35 -13.69 29.84 -11.35
N SER A 36 -13.14 29.79 -12.55
CA SER A 36 -12.99 28.57 -13.33
C SER A 36 -11.70 27.84 -12.94
N PRO A 37 -11.59 26.53 -13.15
CA PRO A 37 -10.32 25.81 -12.99
C PRO A 37 -9.19 26.45 -13.81
N ALA A 38 -9.49 26.95 -15.01
CA ALA A 38 -8.52 27.60 -15.88
C ALA A 38 -7.97 28.91 -15.30
N SER A 39 -8.80 29.75 -14.67
CA SER A 39 -8.32 30.99 -14.07
C SER A 39 -7.49 30.76 -12.80
N LEU A 40 -7.89 29.79 -11.98
CA LEU A 40 -7.11 29.35 -10.82
C LEU A 40 -5.78 28.72 -11.27
N ASP A 41 -5.76 28.03 -12.41
CA ASP A 41 -4.55 27.48 -13.01
C ASP A 41 -3.55 28.57 -13.43
N LEU A 42 -4.03 29.70 -13.92
CA LEU A 42 -3.19 30.85 -14.22
C LEU A 42 -2.73 31.57 -12.96
N LEU A 43 -3.59 31.62 -11.95
CA LEU A 43 -3.32 32.33 -10.71
C LEU A 43 -2.17 31.67 -9.91
N TRP A 44 -2.16 30.34 -9.75
CA TRP A 44 -1.06 29.69 -9.02
C TRP A 44 0.28 29.82 -9.75
N GLN A 45 0.27 29.78 -11.10
CA GLN A 45 1.48 30.01 -11.90
C GLN A 45 2.03 31.42 -11.72
N TYR A 46 1.14 32.42 -11.65
CA TYR A 46 1.51 33.80 -11.35
C TYR A 46 2.16 33.92 -9.96
N HIS A 47 1.53 33.39 -8.91
CA HIS A 47 2.10 33.43 -7.56
C HIS A 47 3.42 32.66 -7.45
N GLN A 48 3.56 31.52 -8.14
CA GLN A 48 4.81 30.76 -8.16
C GLN A 48 5.95 31.59 -8.77
N ARG A 49 5.70 32.27 -9.90
CA ARG A 49 6.72 33.14 -10.53
C ARG A 49 7.04 34.38 -9.72
N ALA A 50 6.05 34.91 -9.00
CA ALA A 50 6.24 36.03 -8.08
C ALA A 50 6.99 35.64 -6.78
N GLY A 51 7.38 34.37 -6.61
CA GLY A 51 8.06 33.86 -5.40
C GLY A 51 7.12 33.62 -4.21
N GLN A 52 5.81 33.78 -4.40
CA GLN A 52 4.79 33.60 -3.36
C GLN A 52 4.30 32.15 -3.30
N HIS A 53 5.21 31.22 -2.99
CA HIS A 53 4.94 29.78 -3.09
C HIS A 53 3.81 29.28 -2.15
N ALA A 54 3.67 29.87 -0.97
CA ALA A 54 2.57 29.53 -0.04
C ALA A 54 1.19 29.86 -0.64
N HIS A 55 1.05 31.01 -1.30
CA HIS A 55 -0.21 31.40 -1.96
C HIS A 55 -0.51 30.50 -3.15
N ALA A 56 0.52 30.14 -3.94
CA ALA A 56 0.37 29.18 -5.03
C ALA A 56 -0.11 27.81 -4.51
N ALA A 57 0.46 27.32 -3.41
CA ALA A 57 0.06 26.06 -2.78
C ALA A 57 -1.40 26.08 -2.28
N GLN A 58 -1.86 27.20 -1.70
CA GLN A 58 -3.26 27.36 -1.29
C GLN A 58 -4.25 27.32 -2.47
N ILE A 59 -3.89 27.91 -3.60
CA ILE A 59 -4.73 27.85 -4.81
C ILE A 59 -4.78 26.42 -5.36
N LEU A 60 -3.64 25.74 -5.40
CA LEU A 60 -3.56 24.34 -5.82
C LEU A 60 -4.34 23.41 -4.89
N TYR A 61 -4.31 23.65 -3.58
CA TYR A 61 -5.15 22.97 -2.60
C TYR A 61 -6.64 23.16 -2.90
N LYS A 62 -7.07 24.41 -3.13
CA LYS A 62 -8.47 24.71 -3.50
C LYS A 62 -8.89 24.02 -4.79
N LEU A 63 -8.02 24.01 -5.81
CA LEU A 63 -8.23 23.30 -7.06
C LEU A 63 -8.41 21.78 -6.86
N ALA A 64 -7.63 21.19 -5.96
CA ALA A 64 -7.67 19.76 -5.67
C ALA A 64 -8.85 19.33 -4.79
N THR A 65 -9.31 20.19 -3.88
CA THR A 65 -10.35 19.85 -2.87
C THR A 65 -11.75 20.27 -3.27
N THR A 66 -11.92 21.27 -4.15
CA THR A 66 -13.27 21.72 -4.55
C THR A 66 -13.97 20.65 -5.40
N PRO A 67 -15.16 20.16 -5.02
CA PRO A 67 -15.90 19.17 -5.82
C PRO A 67 -16.29 19.74 -7.18
N ARG A 68 -15.85 19.10 -8.27
CA ARG A 68 -16.08 19.54 -9.67
C ARG A 68 -15.91 18.37 -10.62
N ASP A 69 -16.85 18.16 -11.54
CA ASP A 69 -16.77 17.13 -12.58
C ASP A 69 -15.71 17.42 -13.65
N SER A 70 -15.39 18.70 -13.86
CA SER A 70 -14.39 19.13 -14.85
C SER A 70 -12.95 18.77 -14.44
N VAL A 71 -12.70 18.49 -13.16
CA VAL A 71 -11.37 18.19 -12.62
C VAL A 71 -11.34 16.76 -12.10
N LYS A 72 -10.72 15.86 -12.88
CA LYS A 72 -10.64 14.42 -12.56
C LYS A 72 -9.62 14.15 -11.45
N LEU A 73 -9.73 12.98 -10.81
CA LEU A 73 -8.84 12.58 -9.70
C LEU A 73 -7.35 12.65 -10.06
N HIS A 74 -6.96 12.23 -11.28
CA HIS A 74 -5.57 12.33 -11.72
C HIS A 74 -5.03 13.77 -11.72
N GLN A 75 -5.85 14.74 -12.13
CA GLN A 75 -5.50 16.16 -12.10
C GLN A 75 -5.40 16.67 -10.66
N ARG A 76 -6.30 16.25 -9.76
CA ARG A 76 -6.26 16.58 -8.32
C ARG A 76 -4.96 16.11 -7.68
N ILE A 77 -4.53 14.87 -7.95
CA ILE A 77 -3.24 14.34 -7.49
C ILE A 77 -2.07 15.19 -8.02
N SER A 78 -2.14 15.62 -9.29
CA SER A 78 -1.12 16.51 -9.87
C SER A 78 -1.09 17.88 -9.17
N TYR A 79 -2.25 18.46 -8.87
CA TYR A 79 -2.33 19.74 -8.14
C TYR A 79 -1.77 19.63 -6.72
N LEU A 80 -2.13 18.58 -5.98
CA LEU A 80 -1.57 18.33 -4.64
C LEU A 80 -0.05 18.14 -4.68
N GLY A 81 0.45 17.36 -5.64
CA GLY A 81 1.90 17.18 -5.83
C GLY A 81 2.63 18.50 -6.13
N LYS A 82 2.05 19.36 -6.97
CA LYS A 82 2.58 20.71 -7.23
C LYS A 82 2.52 21.60 -5.99
N ALA A 83 1.48 21.48 -5.17
CA ALA A 83 1.33 22.25 -3.93
C ALA A 83 2.45 21.88 -2.93
N VAL A 84 2.71 20.59 -2.74
CA VAL A 84 3.83 20.09 -1.92
C VAL A 84 5.17 20.62 -2.43
N MET A 85 5.40 20.58 -3.74
CA MET A 85 6.63 21.13 -4.34
C MET A 85 6.77 22.64 -4.11
N CYS A 86 5.68 23.40 -4.18
CA CYS A 86 5.69 24.83 -3.86
C CYS A 86 6.07 25.08 -2.40
N MET A 87 5.48 24.32 -1.47
CA MET A 87 5.75 24.46 -0.03
C MET A 87 7.18 24.07 0.36
N ARG A 88 7.79 23.12 -0.34
CA ARG A 88 9.20 22.74 -0.15
C ARG A 88 10.18 23.72 -0.79
N SER A 89 9.74 24.54 -1.74
CA SER A 89 10.57 25.55 -2.39
C SER A 89 10.96 26.64 -1.40
N ASN A 90 12.24 27.04 -1.42
CA ASN A 90 12.79 28.13 -0.59
C ASN A 90 12.57 27.99 0.93
N GLY A 91 12.34 26.76 1.43
CA GLY A 91 12.12 26.50 2.86
C GLY A 91 10.82 27.09 3.41
N VAL A 92 9.83 27.39 2.55
CA VAL A 92 8.55 28.00 2.96
C VAL A 92 7.82 27.14 4.01
N GLY A 93 7.88 25.82 3.87
CA GLY A 93 7.32 24.86 4.84
C GLY A 93 8.05 24.77 6.18
N CYS A 94 9.18 25.45 6.38
CA CYS A 94 9.91 25.42 7.66
C CYS A 94 9.27 26.30 8.74
N ALA A 95 8.38 27.22 8.36
CA ALA A 95 7.62 28.01 9.33
C ALA A 95 6.54 27.13 9.99
N PRO A 96 6.34 27.16 11.32
CA PRO A 96 5.46 26.21 12.02
C PRO A 96 4.04 26.11 11.45
N HIS A 97 3.40 27.25 11.15
CA HIS A 97 2.04 27.29 10.59
C HIS A 97 1.96 26.78 9.14
N LEU A 98 3.04 26.92 8.37
CA LEU A 98 3.13 26.42 6.99
C LEU A 98 3.56 24.94 6.95
N GLY A 99 4.26 24.46 7.98
CA GLY A 99 4.60 23.05 8.18
C GLY A 99 3.36 22.19 8.42
N VAL A 100 2.41 22.66 9.23
CA VAL A 100 1.11 21.98 9.42
C VAL A 100 0.37 21.84 8.09
N PHE A 101 0.32 22.91 7.30
CA PHE A 101 -0.31 22.87 5.97
C PHE A 101 0.45 21.96 4.98
N LEU A 102 1.78 21.89 5.06
CA LEU A 102 2.57 20.95 4.26
C LEU A 102 2.23 19.50 4.62
N HIS A 103 2.11 19.16 5.90
CA HIS A 103 1.70 17.83 6.33
C HIS A 103 0.28 17.48 5.86
N GLU A 104 -0.68 18.41 5.99
CA GLU A 104 -2.04 18.22 5.44
C GLU A 104 -2.02 17.91 3.93
N LEU A 105 -1.18 18.63 3.17
CA LEU A 105 -1.01 18.37 1.74
C LEU A 105 -0.40 16.99 1.47
N GLU A 106 0.60 16.57 2.24
CA GLU A 106 1.23 15.26 2.12
C GLU A 106 0.23 14.12 2.42
N ASP A 107 -0.58 14.28 3.47
CA ASP A 107 -1.64 13.33 3.83
C ASP A 107 -2.69 13.23 2.74
N LEU A 108 -3.16 14.37 2.21
CA LEU A 108 -4.11 14.39 1.09
C LEU A 108 -3.55 13.74 -0.18
N VAL A 109 -2.24 13.85 -0.45
CA VAL A 109 -1.60 13.12 -1.55
C VAL A 109 -1.71 11.61 -1.35
N GLN A 110 -1.51 11.11 -0.12
CA GLN A 110 -1.65 9.68 0.16
C GLN A 110 -3.11 9.24 -0.01
N VAL A 111 -4.06 9.96 0.58
CA VAL A 111 -5.50 9.66 0.44
C VAL A 111 -5.92 9.64 -1.04
N ALA A 112 -5.49 10.64 -1.83
CA ALA A 112 -5.82 10.70 -3.25
C ALA A 112 -5.20 9.54 -4.06
N ARG A 113 -4.03 9.02 -3.65
CA ARG A 113 -3.43 7.83 -4.26
C ARG A 113 -4.18 6.55 -3.90
N VAL A 114 -4.62 6.40 -2.65
CA VAL A 114 -5.49 5.30 -2.22
C VAL A 114 -6.81 5.33 -3.00
N GLN A 115 -7.45 6.49 -3.06
CA GLN A 115 -8.66 6.71 -3.85
C GLN A 115 -8.45 6.33 -5.33
N LYS A 116 -7.28 6.64 -5.90
CA LYS A 116 -6.97 6.24 -7.28
C LYS A 116 -6.89 4.72 -7.43
N LYS A 117 -6.27 4.00 -6.49
CA LYS A 117 -6.24 2.53 -6.53
C LYS A 117 -7.64 1.94 -6.50
N VAL A 118 -8.53 2.48 -5.65
CA VAL A 118 -9.95 2.09 -5.60
C VAL A 118 -10.63 2.36 -6.94
N LEU A 119 -10.46 3.57 -7.49
CA LEU A 119 -11.02 3.93 -8.80
C LEU A 119 -10.57 2.99 -9.93
N ASP A 120 -9.27 2.68 -9.99
CA ASP A 120 -8.70 1.81 -11.03
C ASP A 120 -9.32 0.40 -10.95
N LYS A 121 -9.51 -0.15 -9.74
CA LYS A 121 -10.16 -1.45 -9.53
C LYS A 121 -11.64 -1.43 -9.90
N ILE A 122 -12.39 -0.39 -9.49
CA ILE A 122 -13.82 -0.26 -9.81
C ILE A 122 -14.04 -0.06 -11.31
N SER A 123 -13.15 0.68 -11.98
CA SER A 123 -13.25 0.93 -13.43
C SER A 123 -13.12 -0.33 -14.29
N ALA A 124 -12.55 -1.40 -13.74
CA ALA A 124 -12.45 -2.70 -14.41
C ALA A 124 -13.73 -3.55 -14.29
N ILE A 125 -14.69 -3.15 -13.44
CA ILE A 125 -15.94 -3.88 -13.21
C ILE A 125 -16.99 -3.39 -14.23
N PRO A 126 -17.48 -4.25 -15.14
CA PRO A 126 -18.49 -3.86 -16.13
C PRO A 126 -19.89 -3.82 -15.49
N ASN A 127 -20.24 -2.70 -14.84
CA ASN A 127 -21.54 -2.50 -14.19
C ASN A 127 -21.91 -1.00 -14.14
N GLU A 128 -23.18 -0.66 -14.40
CA GLU A 128 -23.71 0.71 -14.31
C GLU A 128 -23.49 1.32 -12.91
N ARG A 129 -23.61 0.52 -11.85
CA ARG A 129 -23.33 0.96 -10.47
C ARG A 129 -21.85 1.35 -10.30
N ALA A 130 -20.94 0.64 -10.97
CA ALA A 130 -19.51 0.95 -10.93
C ALA A 130 -19.21 2.26 -11.67
N GLU A 131 -19.91 2.55 -12.77
CA GLU A 131 -19.77 3.83 -13.49
C GLU A 131 -20.21 5.03 -12.64
N GLU A 132 -21.29 4.90 -11.87
CA GLU A 132 -21.73 5.95 -10.93
C GLU A 132 -20.68 6.17 -9.81
N MET A 133 -20.15 5.10 -9.24
CA MET A 133 -19.07 5.17 -8.26
C MET A 133 -17.82 5.84 -8.84
N CYS A 134 -17.45 5.51 -10.08
CA CYS A 134 -16.33 6.14 -10.79
C CYS A 134 -16.53 7.65 -10.98
N ARG A 135 -17.76 8.09 -11.26
CA ARG A 135 -18.11 9.51 -11.36
C ARG A 135 -17.89 10.20 -10.01
N LYS A 136 -18.40 9.63 -8.92
CA LYS A 136 -18.21 10.16 -7.56
C LYS A 136 -16.73 10.28 -7.19
N LEU A 137 -15.96 9.20 -7.39
CA LEU A 137 -14.51 9.15 -7.13
C LEU A 137 -13.68 10.12 -7.98
N ASN A 138 -14.17 10.54 -9.15
CA ASN A 138 -13.48 11.55 -9.97
C ASN A 138 -13.85 12.99 -9.59
N SER A 139 -15.07 13.20 -9.09
CA SER A 139 -15.64 14.52 -8.83
C SER A 139 -15.12 15.18 -7.56
N ASN A 140 -14.64 14.40 -6.59
CA ASN A 140 -14.23 14.89 -5.26
C ASN A 140 -13.09 14.05 -4.65
N LEU A 141 -12.34 14.62 -3.69
CA LEU A 141 -11.50 13.85 -2.77
C LEU A 141 -12.37 13.32 -1.63
N ILE A 142 -12.32 12.01 -1.42
CA ILE A 142 -13.19 11.29 -0.49
C ILE A 142 -12.36 10.86 0.73
N SER A 143 -12.97 10.85 1.91
CA SER A 143 -12.30 10.41 3.14
C SER A 143 -11.96 8.91 3.10
N LEU A 144 -10.97 8.46 3.88
CA LEU A 144 -10.62 7.03 3.96
C LEU A 144 -11.78 6.18 4.50
N THR A 145 -12.53 6.69 5.48
CA THR A 145 -13.73 6.02 6.03
C THR A 145 -14.80 5.84 4.97
N GLU A 146 -15.13 6.91 4.23
CA GLU A 146 -16.11 6.84 3.14
C GLU A 146 -15.61 5.92 2.00
N LEU A 147 -14.32 5.93 1.66
CA LEU A 147 -13.73 4.97 0.70
C LEU A 147 -13.87 3.52 1.16
N TYR A 148 -13.78 3.27 2.46
CA TYR A 148 -13.97 1.93 3.03
C TYR A 148 -15.44 1.51 2.97
N GLU A 149 -16.33 2.29 3.59
CA GLU A 149 -17.73 1.93 3.84
C GLU A 149 -18.59 1.96 2.56
N ASP A 150 -18.39 2.97 1.70
CA ASP A 150 -19.27 3.18 0.54
C ASP A 150 -18.76 2.50 -0.74
N PHE A 151 -17.48 2.12 -0.79
CA PHE A 151 -16.84 1.60 -2.01
C PHE A 151 -16.15 0.25 -1.79
N ALA A 152 -15.14 0.17 -0.92
CA ALA A 152 -14.27 -1.00 -0.84
C ALA A 152 -14.97 -2.21 -0.21
N GLU A 153 -15.67 -2.04 0.91
CA GLU A 153 -16.39 -3.11 1.59
C GLU A 153 -17.60 -3.63 0.77
N PRO A 154 -18.50 -2.79 0.22
CA PRO A 154 -19.65 -3.26 -0.56
C PRO A 154 -19.26 -4.04 -1.83
N LEU A 155 -18.11 -3.72 -2.41
CA LEU A 155 -17.56 -4.39 -3.60
C LEU A 155 -16.57 -5.51 -3.26
N ARG A 156 -16.31 -5.77 -1.97
CA ARG A 156 -15.36 -6.77 -1.48
C ARG A 156 -13.96 -6.62 -2.10
N LEU A 157 -13.48 -5.39 -2.19
CA LEU A 157 -12.16 -5.09 -2.74
C LEU A 157 -11.08 -5.28 -1.66
N SER A 158 -10.78 -6.53 -1.31
CA SER A 158 -9.92 -6.90 -0.18
C SER A 158 -8.52 -6.24 -0.22
N GLU A 159 -7.88 -6.18 -1.39
CA GLU A 159 -6.61 -5.45 -1.56
C GLU A 159 -6.74 -3.93 -1.28
N CYS A 160 -7.85 -3.32 -1.73
CA CYS A 160 -8.10 -1.90 -1.49
C CYS A 160 -8.36 -1.64 -0.01
N ILE A 161 -9.07 -2.55 0.67
CA ILE A 161 -9.30 -2.47 2.11
C ILE A 161 -7.96 -2.43 2.85
N LEU A 162 -7.01 -3.33 2.56
CA LEU A 162 -5.68 -3.28 3.20
C LEU A 162 -4.96 -1.95 2.98
N VAL A 163 -5.01 -1.43 1.75
CA VAL A 163 -4.36 -0.14 1.45
C VAL A 163 -5.02 1.03 2.19
N ILE A 164 -6.35 1.01 2.36
CA ILE A 164 -7.07 2.02 3.12
C ILE A 164 -6.69 1.93 4.61
N LEU A 165 -6.66 0.73 5.19
CA LEU A 165 -6.30 0.51 6.59
C LEU A 165 -4.86 0.93 6.89
N ASP A 166 -3.92 0.60 6.01
CA ASP A 166 -2.51 1.00 6.13
C ASP A 166 -2.36 2.53 6.09
N CYS A 167 -3.03 3.18 5.13
CA CYS A 167 -3.01 4.64 5.01
C CYS A 167 -3.67 5.35 6.21
N ALA A 168 -4.65 4.72 6.85
CA ALA A 168 -5.33 5.23 8.03
C ALA A 168 -4.57 4.92 9.34
N GLY A 169 -3.53 4.07 9.30
CA GLY A 169 -2.82 3.61 10.50
C GLY A 169 -3.67 2.71 11.41
N HIS A 170 -4.64 1.98 10.85
CA HIS A 170 -5.43 1.01 11.61
C HIS A 170 -4.61 -0.23 11.99
N ASP A 171 -4.75 -0.69 13.23
CA ASP A 171 -4.06 -1.88 13.80
C ASP A 171 -5.05 -2.88 14.43
N ASP A 172 -6.23 -3.03 13.83
CA ASP A 172 -7.16 -4.09 14.24
C ASP A 172 -6.70 -5.42 13.62
N LYS A 173 -6.02 -6.23 14.43
CA LYS A 173 -5.48 -7.53 14.01
C LYS A 173 -6.56 -8.48 13.50
N ILE A 174 -7.76 -8.46 14.07
CA ILE A 174 -8.84 -9.37 13.67
C ILE A 174 -9.34 -8.97 12.28
N LEU A 175 -9.59 -7.67 12.08
CA LEU A 175 -9.99 -7.15 10.78
C LEU A 175 -8.92 -7.42 9.73
N ILE A 176 -7.65 -7.09 10.01
CA ILE A 176 -6.54 -7.30 9.07
C ILE A 176 -6.40 -8.77 8.69
N SER A 177 -6.43 -9.69 9.68
CA SER A 177 -6.41 -11.14 9.42
C SER A 177 -7.58 -11.57 8.54
N SER A 178 -8.81 -11.11 8.81
CA SER A 178 -9.98 -11.46 8.00
C SER A 178 -9.88 -10.97 6.54
N VAL A 179 -9.27 -9.79 6.32
CA VAL A 179 -9.03 -9.27 4.97
C VAL A 179 -7.99 -10.10 4.24
N TRP A 180 -6.92 -10.52 4.92
CA TRP A 180 -5.93 -11.45 4.35
C TRP A 180 -6.55 -12.81 4.02
N ASP A 181 -7.44 -13.33 4.87
CA ASP A 181 -8.15 -14.59 4.58
C ASP A 181 -8.98 -14.48 3.29
N ASN A 182 -9.68 -13.35 3.10
CA ASN A 182 -10.42 -13.10 1.87
C ASN A 182 -9.50 -13.05 0.65
N ILE A 183 -8.36 -12.36 0.73
CA ILE A 183 -7.38 -12.28 -0.37
C ILE A 183 -6.86 -13.68 -0.73
N LEU A 184 -6.43 -14.46 0.26
CA LEU A 184 -5.90 -15.80 0.04
C LEU A 184 -6.96 -16.74 -0.54
N ALA A 185 -8.20 -16.67 -0.02
CA ALA A 185 -9.32 -17.48 -0.52
C ALA A 185 -9.71 -17.12 -1.96
N GLU A 186 -9.75 -15.83 -2.31
CA GLU A 186 -10.03 -15.37 -3.66
C GLU A 186 -8.98 -15.87 -4.66
N GLU A 187 -7.70 -15.76 -4.34
CA GLU A 187 -6.61 -16.23 -5.21
C GLU A 187 -6.57 -17.76 -5.35
N LEU A 188 -6.85 -18.48 -4.27
CA LEU A 188 -6.97 -19.94 -4.30
C LEU A 188 -8.16 -20.37 -5.17
N ALA A 189 -9.31 -19.71 -5.04
CA ALA A 189 -10.49 -19.99 -5.86
C ALA A 189 -10.22 -19.75 -7.36
N GLN A 190 -9.54 -18.64 -7.69
CA GLN A 190 -9.17 -18.30 -9.07
C GLN A 190 -8.14 -19.27 -9.67
N SER A 191 -7.27 -19.87 -8.85
CA SER A 191 -6.22 -20.78 -9.29
C SER A 191 -6.57 -22.27 -9.15
N SER A 192 -7.78 -22.60 -8.69
CA SER A 192 -8.23 -23.97 -8.37
C SER A 192 -8.12 -24.99 -9.51
N HIS A 193 -8.06 -24.53 -10.77
CA HIS A 193 -7.90 -25.37 -11.96
C HIS A 193 -6.43 -25.72 -12.27
N LYS A 194 -5.46 -25.13 -11.58
CA LYS A 194 -4.02 -25.34 -11.78
C LYS A 194 -3.48 -26.45 -10.88
N SER A 195 -2.23 -26.88 -11.11
CA SER A 195 -1.54 -27.80 -10.22
C SER A 195 -1.32 -27.19 -8.83
N ASN A 196 -1.17 -28.02 -7.80
CA ASN A 196 -0.94 -27.56 -6.42
C ASN A 196 0.29 -26.63 -6.31
N GLU A 197 1.36 -26.94 -7.04
CA GLU A 197 2.58 -26.13 -7.06
C GLU A 197 2.33 -24.76 -7.73
N ASP A 198 1.58 -24.73 -8.83
CA ASP A 198 1.22 -23.49 -9.51
C ASP A 198 0.25 -22.64 -8.68
N GLN A 199 -0.67 -23.27 -7.94
CA GLN A 199 -1.56 -22.59 -7.00
C GLN A 199 -0.74 -21.89 -5.90
N MET A 200 0.21 -22.61 -5.29
CA MET A 200 1.12 -22.02 -4.30
C MET A 200 1.95 -20.88 -4.91
N ALA A 201 2.47 -21.04 -6.12
CA ALA A 201 3.23 -19.99 -6.80
C ALA A 201 2.42 -18.71 -7.02
N VAL A 202 1.14 -18.82 -7.38
CA VAL A 202 0.22 -17.67 -7.53
C VAL A 202 0.04 -16.96 -6.18
N ILE A 203 -0.23 -17.72 -5.11
CA ILE A 203 -0.40 -17.17 -3.76
C ILE A 203 0.87 -16.46 -3.28
N ILE A 204 2.03 -17.12 -3.41
CA ILE A 204 3.34 -16.55 -3.06
C ILE A 204 3.61 -15.27 -3.85
N SER A 205 3.28 -15.25 -5.15
CA SER A 205 3.39 -14.03 -5.96
C SER A 205 2.50 -12.91 -5.44
N LYS A 206 1.24 -13.21 -5.09
CA LYS A 206 0.33 -12.20 -4.53
C LYS A 206 0.86 -11.62 -3.22
N VAL A 207 1.25 -12.47 -2.28
CA VAL A 207 1.77 -12.03 -0.97
C VAL A 207 3.06 -11.24 -1.17
N ARG A 208 3.92 -11.63 -2.12
CA ARG A 208 5.12 -10.86 -2.49
C ARG A 208 4.77 -9.46 -3.00
N ASP A 209 3.81 -9.35 -3.90
CA ASP A 209 3.44 -8.07 -4.51
C ASP A 209 2.78 -7.12 -3.51
N LEU A 210 2.01 -7.65 -2.56
CA LEU A 210 1.46 -6.88 -1.46
C LEU A 210 2.53 -6.54 -0.41
N GLY A 211 3.39 -7.50 -0.04
CA GLY A 211 4.48 -7.29 0.90
C GLY A 211 5.55 -6.30 0.42
N ARG A 212 5.70 -6.09 -0.89
CA ARG A 212 6.53 -5.01 -1.46
C ARG A 212 5.85 -3.63 -1.43
N GLN A 213 4.52 -3.61 -1.41
CA GLN A 213 3.76 -2.36 -1.32
C GLN A 213 3.69 -1.85 0.11
N PHE A 214 3.53 -2.75 1.08
CA PHE A 214 3.57 -2.43 2.49
C PHE A 214 5.01 -2.47 3.02
N THR A 215 5.29 -1.73 4.08
CA THR A 215 6.55 -1.95 4.81
C THR A 215 6.40 -3.20 5.67
N ILE A 216 7.49 -3.96 5.89
CA ILE A 216 7.46 -5.19 6.72
C ILE A 216 6.95 -4.90 8.14
N ASN A 217 7.15 -3.67 8.62
CA ASN A 217 6.71 -3.22 9.94
C ASN A 217 5.27 -2.70 9.96
N SER A 218 4.58 -2.70 8.82
CA SER A 218 3.17 -2.28 8.75
C SER A 218 2.28 -3.29 9.49
N PRO A 219 1.31 -2.84 10.30
CA PRO A 219 0.32 -3.73 10.89
C PRO A 219 -0.50 -4.47 9.83
N CYS A 220 -0.63 -3.88 8.63
CA CYS A 220 -1.33 -4.50 7.49
C CYS A 220 -0.53 -5.63 6.83
N PHE A 221 0.72 -5.88 7.23
CA PHE A 221 1.50 -7.05 6.82
C PHE A 221 1.88 -7.91 8.04
N PRO A 222 0.94 -8.67 8.61
CA PRO A 222 1.16 -9.43 9.84
C PRO A 222 2.00 -10.69 9.57
N VAL A 223 3.33 -10.56 9.64
CA VAL A 223 4.31 -11.60 9.27
C VAL A 223 4.00 -12.95 9.91
N ALA A 224 3.84 -13.01 11.25
CA ALA A 224 3.59 -14.27 11.95
C ALA A 224 2.27 -14.94 11.52
N TYR A 225 1.23 -14.13 11.25
CA TYR A 225 -0.06 -14.62 10.76
C TYR A 225 0.09 -15.20 9.35
N LEU A 226 0.75 -14.46 8.46
CA LEU A 226 0.96 -14.88 7.07
C LEU A 226 1.82 -16.13 6.97
N VAL A 227 2.89 -16.24 7.77
CA VAL A 227 3.70 -17.47 7.85
C VAL A 227 2.82 -18.65 8.25
N MET A 228 2.02 -18.52 9.31
CA MET A 228 1.12 -19.60 9.74
C MET A 228 0.14 -20.00 8.62
N GLN A 229 -0.56 -19.05 8.01
CA GLN A 229 -1.55 -19.35 6.96
C GLN A 229 -0.91 -19.99 5.73
N LEU A 230 0.24 -19.47 5.28
CA LEU A 230 0.94 -20.02 4.12
C LEU A 230 1.53 -21.40 4.39
N GLU A 231 1.97 -21.69 5.62
CA GLU A 231 2.42 -23.04 5.98
C GLU A 231 1.27 -24.03 6.05
N VAL A 232 0.11 -23.62 6.59
CA VAL A 232 -1.10 -24.46 6.58
C VAL A 232 -1.50 -24.79 5.13
N LEU A 233 -1.49 -23.80 4.23
CA LEU A 233 -1.74 -24.01 2.81
C LEU A 233 -0.67 -24.90 2.15
N SER A 234 0.61 -24.70 2.49
CA SER A 234 1.73 -25.54 2.02
C SER A 234 1.60 -27.00 2.46
N CYS A 235 1.04 -27.23 3.65
CA CYS A 235 0.70 -28.55 4.16
C CYS A 235 -0.45 -29.17 3.36
N GLU A 236 -1.54 -28.43 3.15
CA GLU A 236 -2.73 -28.89 2.42
C GLU A 236 -2.47 -29.24 0.96
N LEU A 237 -1.64 -28.43 0.29
CA LEU A 237 -1.32 -28.61 -1.12
C LEU A 237 -0.18 -29.62 -1.35
N GLU A 238 0.46 -30.12 -0.29
CA GLU A 238 1.61 -31.03 -0.34
C GLU A 238 2.77 -30.53 -1.22
N VAL A 239 3.01 -29.22 -1.21
CA VAL A 239 4.02 -28.54 -2.03
C VAL A 239 5.40 -28.50 -1.37
N VAL A 240 6.39 -28.01 -2.12
CA VAL A 240 7.77 -27.84 -1.64
C VAL A 240 7.82 -26.93 -0.41
N LYS A 241 8.51 -27.40 0.65
CA LYS A 241 8.56 -26.73 1.96
C LYS A 241 9.43 -25.48 2.01
N SER A 242 10.00 -25.08 0.87
CA SER A 242 10.91 -23.94 0.77
C SER A 242 10.24 -22.61 0.47
N HIS A 243 8.98 -22.62 0.04
CA HIS A 243 8.30 -21.43 -0.49
C HIS A 243 8.13 -20.31 0.53
N VAL A 244 7.67 -20.64 1.74
CA VAL A 244 7.27 -19.63 2.73
C VAL A 244 8.48 -18.91 3.30
N HIS A 245 9.51 -19.64 3.77
CA HIS A 245 10.69 -18.97 4.33
C HIS A 245 11.49 -18.21 3.28
N LYS A 246 11.59 -18.71 2.05
CA LYS A 246 12.22 -17.97 0.95
C LYS A 246 11.46 -16.68 0.66
N LEU A 247 10.12 -16.72 0.59
CA LEU A 247 9.31 -15.52 0.40
C LEU A 247 9.56 -14.48 1.50
N MET A 248 9.53 -14.88 2.77
CA MET A 248 9.68 -13.94 3.89
C MET A 248 11.08 -13.32 3.93
N VAL A 249 12.12 -14.12 3.68
CA VAL A 249 13.50 -13.62 3.57
C VAL A 249 13.65 -12.68 2.38
N ASP A 250 13.09 -13.02 1.20
CA ASP A 250 13.08 -12.17 0.01
C ASP A 250 12.39 -10.81 0.26
N LEU A 251 11.37 -10.79 1.12
CA LEU A 251 10.67 -9.58 1.53
C LEU A 251 11.44 -8.77 2.59
N GLY A 252 12.53 -9.30 3.13
CA GLY A 252 13.41 -8.64 4.10
C GLY A 252 13.11 -8.98 5.57
N VAL A 253 12.29 -9.99 5.85
CA VAL A 253 12.09 -10.50 7.21
C VAL A 253 13.39 -11.15 7.66
N SER A 254 13.88 -10.79 8.86
CA SER A 254 15.12 -11.38 9.37
C SER A 254 14.95 -12.87 9.65
N VAL A 255 16.02 -13.64 9.41
CA VAL A 255 16.04 -15.08 9.69
C VAL A 255 15.76 -15.37 11.16
N LEU A 256 16.25 -14.53 12.09
CA LEU A 256 15.98 -14.67 13.52
C LEU A 256 14.48 -14.54 13.84
N THR A 257 13.82 -13.50 13.33
CA THR A 257 12.36 -13.33 13.52
C THR A 257 11.60 -14.52 12.95
N LEU A 258 12.04 -15.06 11.81
CA LEU A 258 11.39 -16.20 11.20
C LEU A 258 11.58 -17.49 12.02
N LEU A 259 12.77 -17.69 12.60
CA LEU A 259 13.02 -18.80 13.54
C LEU A 259 12.19 -18.68 14.82
N ASP A 260 12.04 -17.47 15.37
CA ASP A 260 11.15 -17.24 16.52
C ASP A 260 9.70 -17.63 16.19
N ILE A 261 9.22 -17.28 14.99
CA ILE A 261 7.88 -17.65 14.54
C ILE A 261 7.76 -19.18 14.44
N TYR A 262 8.70 -19.86 13.78
CA TYR A 262 8.66 -21.32 13.66
C TYR A 262 8.77 -22.03 15.02
N ASP A 263 9.58 -21.52 15.95
CA ASP A 263 9.66 -22.05 17.32
C ASP A 263 8.35 -21.89 18.09
N GLN A 264 7.70 -20.73 17.97
CA GLN A 264 6.37 -20.51 18.55
C GLN A 264 5.31 -21.43 17.94
N MET A 265 5.35 -21.63 16.61
CA MET A 265 4.45 -22.54 15.91
C MET A 265 4.65 -23.99 16.36
N PHE A 266 5.90 -24.41 16.55
CA PHE A 266 6.26 -25.75 17.02
C PHE A 266 5.82 -25.96 18.47
N THR A 267 6.13 -25.00 19.35
CA THR A 267 5.80 -25.04 20.79
C THR A 267 4.29 -25.01 21.03
N ALA A 268 3.54 -24.28 20.21
CA ALA A 268 2.08 -24.27 20.28
C ALA A 268 1.46 -25.65 20.00
N ASN A 269 2.23 -26.59 19.41
CA ASN A 269 1.84 -27.97 19.11
C ASN A 269 0.43 -28.06 18.50
N ASN A 270 0.18 -27.20 17.50
CA ASN A 270 -1.14 -27.06 16.95
C ASN A 270 -1.53 -28.34 16.19
N ARG A 271 -2.66 -28.96 16.57
CA ARG A 271 -3.17 -30.17 15.92
C ARG A 271 -3.62 -29.93 14.47
N CYS A 272 -3.53 -28.69 13.98
CA CYS A 272 -3.85 -28.35 12.60
C CYS A 272 -3.06 -29.19 11.59
N TRP A 273 -1.78 -29.45 11.82
CA TRP A 273 -0.93 -30.22 10.89
C TRP A 273 -1.42 -31.66 10.70
N MET A 274 -1.84 -32.31 11.80
CA MET A 274 -2.50 -33.62 11.78
C MET A 274 -3.81 -33.58 11.00
N ALA A 275 -4.64 -32.57 11.24
CA ALA A 275 -5.91 -32.41 10.55
C ALA A 275 -5.74 -32.17 9.04
N LYS A 276 -4.61 -31.58 8.63
CA LYS A 276 -4.26 -31.33 7.23
C LYS A 276 -3.43 -32.45 6.59
N GLY A 277 -3.24 -33.58 7.27
CA GLY A 277 -2.69 -34.81 6.70
C GLY A 277 -1.17 -35.01 6.87
N ASN A 278 -0.44 -34.07 7.46
CA ASN A 278 1.00 -34.21 7.68
C ASN A 278 1.44 -33.69 9.06
N GLU A 279 1.54 -34.60 10.02
CA GLU A 279 2.00 -34.30 11.38
C GLU A 279 3.42 -33.74 11.45
N LEU A 280 4.25 -34.10 10.48
CA LEU A 280 5.68 -33.78 10.46
C LEU A 280 5.97 -32.57 9.59
N HIS A 281 4.95 -31.85 9.10
CA HIS A 281 5.11 -30.71 8.18
C HIS A 281 6.09 -29.67 8.71
N LEU A 282 5.93 -29.21 9.95
CA LEU A 282 6.86 -28.22 10.52
C LEU A 282 8.29 -28.74 10.66
N ILE A 283 8.47 -30.03 10.96
CA ILE A 283 9.81 -30.63 11.05
C ILE A 283 10.48 -30.63 9.66
N GLN A 284 9.72 -30.96 8.61
CA GLN A 284 10.20 -30.92 7.22
C GLN A 284 10.54 -29.49 6.78
N VAL A 285 9.73 -28.50 7.17
CA VAL A 285 9.99 -27.08 6.89
C VAL A 285 11.27 -26.62 7.59
N VAL A 286 11.43 -26.92 8.88
CA VAL A 286 12.64 -26.56 9.64
C VAL A 286 13.89 -27.22 9.05
N ALA A 287 13.82 -28.50 8.67
CA ALA A 287 14.92 -29.19 8.00
C ALA A 287 15.28 -28.50 6.66
N ASN A 288 14.28 -28.18 5.83
CA ASN A 288 14.51 -27.49 4.58
C ASN A 288 15.05 -26.07 4.75
N PHE A 289 14.64 -25.37 5.82
CA PHE A 289 15.15 -24.04 6.15
C PHE A 289 16.61 -24.12 6.60
N ALA A 290 16.97 -25.12 7.40
CA ALA A 290 18.35 -25.40 7.79
C ALA A 290 19.22 -25.71 6.56
N ASP A 291 18.76 -26.56 5.65
CA ASP A 291 19.46 -26.86 4.40
C ASP A 291 19.70 -25.58 3.59
N SER A 292 18.65 -24.77 3.40
CA SER A 292 18.73 -23.48 2.69
C SER A 292 19.77 -22.53 3.32
N PHE A 293 19.88 -22.51 4.64
CA PHE A 293 20.86 -21.71 5.37
C PHE A 293 22.30 -22.25 5.20
N THR A 294 22.49 -23.56 5.16
CA THR A 294 23.82 -24.16 4.93
C THR A 294 24.32 -24.00 3.50
N GLU A 295 23.41 -24.02 2.52
CA GLU A 295 23.73 -23.86 1.09
C GLU A 295 24.02 -22.39 0.73
N ASN A 296 23.32 -21.44 1.35
CA ASN A 296 23.47 -20.01 1.06
C ASN A 296 24.08 -19.22 2.23
N LYS A 297 25.39 -19.03 2.18
CA LYS A 297 26.14 -18.30 3.22
C LYS A 297 25.81 -16.81 3.30
N ASP A 298 25.24 -16.22 2.24
CA ASP A 298 24.96 -14.79 2.16
C ASP A 298 23.54 -14.43 2.64
N LEU A 299 22.76 -15.45 3.01
CA LEU A 299 21.38 -15.31 3.49
C LEU A 299 21.30 -14.58 4.84
N VAL A 300 22.41 -14.56 5.61
CA VAL A 300 22.50 -13.91 6.92
C VAL A 300 23.80 -13.11 7.06
N PRO A 301 23.74 -11.87 7.58
CA PRO A 301 24.92 -11.08 7.90
C PRO A 301 25.87 -11.82 8.86
N VAL A 302 27.19 -11.67 8.66
CA VAL A 302 28.22 -12.39 9.44
C VAL A 302 28.02 -12.28 10.96
N ILE A 303 27.56 -11.12 11.43
CA ILE A 303 27.35 -10.81 12.85
C ILE A 303 26.24 -11.68 13.46
N GLU A 304 25.20 -11.99 12.68
CA GLU A 304 24.02 -12.72 13.14
C GLU A 304 24.15 -14.24 12.96
N ARG A 305 25.09 -14.71 12.13
CA ARG A 305 25.25 -16.15 11.81
C ARG A 305 25.37 -17.05 13.04
N ARG A 306 26.07 -16.59 14.09
CA ARG A 306 26.22 -17.38 15.32
C ARG A 306 24.88 -17.52 16.05
N ALA A 307 24.14 -16.42 16.19
CA ALA A 307 22.84 -16.42 16.85
C ALA A 307 21.84 -17.30 16.08
N VAL A 308 21.78 -17.14 14.76
CA VAL A 308 20.94 -17.96 13.87
C VAL A 308 21.30 -19.44 14.00
N ALA A 309 22.59 -19.79 13.97
CA ALA A 309 23.02 -21.18 14.10
C ALA A 309 22.64 -21.79 15.45
N THR A 310 22.76 -21.04 16.56
CA THR A 310 22.35 -21.51 17.89
C THR A 310 20.84 -21.74 17.95
N GLN A 311 20.03 -20.79 17.49
CA GLN A 311 18.58 -20.92 17.51
C GLN A 311 18.07 -22.03 16.58
N MET A 312 18.66 -22.16 15.40
CA MET A 312 18.36 -23.26 14.48
C MET A 312 18.71 -24.61 15.11
N GLN A 313 19.86 -24.71 15.80
CA GLN A 313 20.24 -25.93 16.51
C GLN A 313 19.23 -26.30 17.60
N ASP A 314 18.77 -25.33 18.38
CA ASP A 314 17.77 -25.56 19.43
C ASP A 314 16.45 -26.04 18.82
N LEU A 315 15.98 -25.39 17.75
CA LEU A 315 14.76 -25.76 17.03
C LEU A 315 14.84 -27.18 16.43
N ILE A 316 15.97 -27.53 15.80
CA ILE A 316 16.22 -28.88 15.27
C ILE A 316 16.25 -29.91 16.41
N THR A 317 16.85 -29.57 17.56
CA THR A 317 16.90 -30.45 18.72
C THR A 317 15.48 -30.73 19.26
N ASN A 318 14.64 -29.70 19.33
CA ASN A 318 13.22 -29.83 19.68
C ASN A 318 12.48 -30.73 18.67
N CYS A 319 12.71 -30.55 17.36
CA CYS A 319 12.15 -31.40 16.31
C CYS A 319 12.56 -32.88 16.48
N LEU A 320 13.85 -33.14 16.71
CA LEU A 320 14.38 -34.49 16.92
C LEU A 320 13.79 -35.15 18.17
N SER A 321 13.67 -34.42 19.28
CA SER A 321 13.08 -34.94 20.51
C SER A 321 11.64 -35.44 20.29
N THR A 322 10.88 -34.72 19.46
CA THR A 322 9.51 -35.09 19.11
C THR A 322 9.48 -36.35 18.25
N LEU A 323 10.39 -36.49 17.29
CA LEU A 323 10.53 -37.72 16.49
C LEU A 323 10.90 -38.93 17.37
N TYR A 324 11.85 -38.78 18.30
CA TYR A 324 12.24 -39.86 19.22
C TYR A 324 11.14 -40.27 20.19
N SER A 325 10.26 -39.34 20.56
CA SER A 325 9.11 -39.64 21.43
C SER A 325 8.00 -40.43 20.73
N LYS A 326 8.02 -40.52 19.39
CA LYS A 326 7.00 -41.24 18.62
C LYS A 326 7.40 -42.67 18.34
N PRO A 327 6.63 -43.67 18.82
CA PRO A 327 7.01 -45.08 18.77
C PRO A 327 7.04 -45.71 17.36
N ASN A 328 6.60 -44.99 16.31
CA ASN A 328 6.44 -45.54 14.95
C ASN A 328 7.24 -44.77 13.87
N CYS A 329 8.27 -43.99 14.22
CA CYS A 329 9.10 -43.24 13.25
C CYS A 329 10.45 -43.92 12.92
N ALA A 330 10.58 -45.23 13.20
CA ALA A 330 11.76 -46.03 12.87
C ALA A 330 11.60 -46.78 11.53
#